data_AF-F8Q542-F1
#
_entry.id   AF-F8Q542-F1
#
_cell.length_a   1.000
_cell.length_b   1.000
_cell.length_c   1.000
_cell.angle_alpha   90.00
_cell.angle_beta   90.00
_cell.angle_gamma   90.00
#
_symmetry.space_group_name_H-M   'P 1'
#
loop_
_entity.id
_entity.type
_entity.pdbx_description
1 polymer ?
#
loop_
_entity_poly.entity_id
_entity_poly.type
_entity_poly.pdbx_seq_one_letter_code
_entity_poly.pdbx_strand_id
1 'polypeptide(L)'
;MACPYSLNPRLCGHTFCAMCILKWFFSHLHRSCGAWHDSVDCPMCRCTLYPTPDDVPRPEYTFPFTPNRTVDCVIKNMLTNLGRDVEAKQNFAIWATDWKSGGNARKDWERKDRDGRDLMNRLTDRWMDMKSHEFIAIKVELEV
;
A
#
# COMPACT_ATOMS: atom_id res chain seq x y z
N MET A 1 5.82 8.46 1.77
CA MET A 1 5.16 7.18 2.08
C MET A 1 3.79 7.48 2.69
N ALA A 2 2.71 6.92 2.15
CA ALA A 2 1.34 7.10 2.63
C ALA A 2 0.72 5.73 2.94
N CYS A 3 -0.12 5.63 3.98
CA CYS A 3 -0.77 4.40 4.43
C CYS A 3 0.19 3.17 4.49
N PRO A 4 1.08 3.08 5.49
CA PRO A 4 2.16 2.10 5.48
C PRO A 4 1.71 0.68 5.85
N TYR A 5 2.18 -0.30 5.08
CA TYR A 5 1.94 -1.73 5.28
C TYR A 5 3.24 -2.53 5.20
N SER A 6 3.31 -3.60 5.99
CA SER A 6 4.35 -4.62 5.92
C SER A 6 3.80 -5.87 5.24
N LEU A 7 4.72 -6.70 4.75
CA LEU A 7 4.39 -8.00 4.15
C LEU A 7 4.26 -9.10 5.22
N ASN A 8 3.39 -10.08 4.95
CA ASN A 8 3.19 -11.31 5.73
C ASN A 8 3.67 -12.51 4.88
N PRO A 9 4.61 -13.37 5.33
CA PRO A 9 5.08 -13.62 6.69
C PRO A 9 6.10 -12.61 7.22
N ARG A 10 6.12 -12.45 8.55
CA ARG A 10 6.96 -11.54 9.35
C ARG A 10 8.48 -11.80 9.28
N LEU A 11 8.95 -12.61 8.34
CA LEU A 11 10.36 -12.93 8.17
C LEU A 11 11.16 -11.70 7.72
N CYS A 12 10.53 -10.70 7.11
CA CYS A 12 11.14 -9.40 6.85
C CYS A 12 10.19 -8.25 7.24
N GLY A 13 10.55 -7.44 8.22
CA GLY A 13 9.72 -6.31 8.71
C GLY A 13 9.67 -5.09 7.78
N HIS A 14 9.98 -5.27 6.48
CA HIS A 14 10.01 -4.18 5.52
C HIS A 14 8.61 -3.57 5.34
N THR A 15 8.57 -2.24 5.26
CA THR A 15 7.34 -1.46 5.24
C THR A 15 7.32 -0.58 4.00
N PHE A 16 6.15 -0.52 3.37
CA PHE A 16 5.93 0.13 2.08
C PHE A 16 4.69 1.00 2.15
N CYS A 17 4.54 1.92 1.19
CA CYS A 17 3.25 2.58 1.00
C CYS A 17 2.22 1.58 0.47
N ALA A 18 0.95 1.66 0.90
CA ALA A 18 -0.11 0.74 0.49
C ALA A 18 -0.20 0.61 -1.04
N MET A 19 -0.33 1.73 -1.75
CA MET A 19 -0.40 1.73 -3.22
C MET A 19 0.84 1.13 -3.89
N CYS A 20 2.02 1.34 -3.30
CA CYS A 20 3.29 0.82 -3.82
C CYS A 20 3.30 -0.71 -3.76
N ILE A 21 2.97 -1.26 -2.58
CA ILE A 21 3.04 -2.71 -2.38
C ILE A 21 1.89 -3.44 -3.04
N LEU A 22 0.72 -2.79 -3.18
CA LEU A 22 -0.39 -3.31 -3.98
C LEU A 22 -0.02 -3.39 -5.45
N LYS A 23 0.50 -2.31 -6.05
CA LYS A 23 0.97 -2.32 -7.45
C LYS A 23 2.03 -3.40 -7.67
N TRP A 24 2.97 -3.56 -6.73
CA TRP A 24 3.97 -4.63 -6.79
C TRP A 24 3.35 -6.04 -6.71
N PHE A 25 2.50 -6.29 -5.73
CA PHE A 25 1.90 -7.61 -5.54
C PHE A 25 1.02 -8.01 -6.73
N PHE A 26 0.20 -7.08 -7.22
CA PHE A 26 -0.69 -7.30 -8.36
C PHE A 26 0.03 -7.30 -9.70
N SER A 27 1.26 -6.78 -9.83
CA SER A 27 2.03 -6.93 -11.07
C SER A 27 2.33 -8.40 -11.39
N HIS A 28 2.43 -9.24 -10.36
CA HIS A 28 2.66 -10.69 -10.45
C HIS A 28 1.39 -11.51 -10.70
N LEU A 29 0.21 -10.90 -10.60
CA LEU A 29 -1.05 -11.56 -10.91
C LEU A 29 -1.16 -11.80 -12.42
N HIS A 30 -1.40 -13.03 -12.83
CA HIS A 30 -1.57 -13.39 -14.22
C HIS A 30 -2.93 -12.91 -14.76
N ARG A 31 -2.91 -12.11 -15.83
CA ARG A 31 -4.13 -11.44 -16.36
C ARG A 31 -5.21 -12.40 -16.86
N SER A 32 -4.85 -13.58 -17.37
CA SER A 32 -5.82 -14.48 -18.02
C SER A 32 -6.57 -15.37 -17.03
N CYS A 33 -5.90 -15.89 -15.99
CA CYS A 33 -6.52 -16.75 -14.99
C CYS A 33 -6.82 -16.04 -13.65
N GLY A 34 -6.20 -14.89 -13.37
CA GLY A 34 -6.35 -14.17 -12.12
C GLY A 34 -5.80 -14.91 -10.90
N ALA A 35 -4.71 -15.65 -11.10
CA ALA A 35 -3.95 -16.35 -10.05
C ALA A 35 -2.48 -15.88 -10.03
N TRP A 36 -1.79 -16.16 -8.92
CA TRP A 36 -0.34 -15.97 -8.77
C TRP A 36 0.36 -17.32 -8.98
N HIS A 37 0.95 -17.54 -10.15
CA HIS A 37 1.60 -18.81 -10.49
C HIS A 37 3.00 -18.95 -9.88
N ASP A 38 3.67 -17.82 -9.67
CA ASP A 38 4.99 -17.75 -9.06
C ASP A 38 4.91 -17.24 -7.62
N SER A 39 5.88 -17.64 -6.80
CA SER A 39 6.04 -17.07 -5.47
C SER A 39 6.28 -15.56 -5.56
N VAL A 40 5.51 -14.79 -4.79
CA VAL A 40 5.75 -13.35 -4.67
C VAL A 40 6.73 -13.12 -3.53
N ASP A 41 7.79 -12.36 -3.80
CA ASP A 41 8.83 -12.06 -2.82
C ASP A 41 8.80 -10.59 -2.38
N CYS A 42 9.37 -10.34 -1.20
CA CYS A 42 9.61 -8.98 -0.72
C CYS A 42 10.57 -8.22 -1.66
N PRO A 43 10.20 -7.03 -2.15
CA PRO A 43 11.03 -6.22 -3.05
C PRO A 43 12.42 -5.88 -2.49
N MET A 44 12.54 -5.79 -1.16
CA MET A 44 13.76 -5.30 -0.50
C MET A 44 14.77 -6.41 -0.20
N CYS A 45 14.30 -7.60 0.14
CA CYS A 45 15.16 -8.66 0.68
C CYS A 45 14.89 -10.05 0.12
N ARG A 46 13.94 -10.17 -0.82
CA ARG A 46 13.56 -11.42 -1.47
C ARG A 46 13.06 -12.51 -0.53
N CYS A 47 12.58 -12.13 0.65
CA CYS A 47 11.87 -13.07 1.51
C CYS A 47 10.53 -13.42 0.88
N THR A 48 10.27 -14.71 0.69
CA THR A 48 9.07 -15.23 0.05
C THR A 48 7.82 -15.07 0.92
N LEU A 49 6.71 -14.69 0.27
CA LEU A 49 5.41 -14.58 0.89
C LEU A 49 4.67 -15.91 0.95
N TYR A 50 3.62 -15.98 1.79
CA TYR A 50 2.73 -17.13 1.74
C TYR A 50 2.07 -17.21 0.37
N PRO A 51 1.99 -18.41 -0.24
CA PRO A 51 1.23 -18.60 -1.47
C PRO A 51 -0.22 -18.17 -1.26
N THR A 52 -0.78 -17.46 -2.25
CA THR A 52 -2.21 -17.12 -2.27
C THR A 52 -2.98 -18.33 -2.81
N PRO A 53 -3.82 -19.00 -2.01
CA PRO A 53 -4.59 -20.15 -2.52
C PRO A 53 -5.63 -19.70 -3.54
N ASP A 54 -5.90 -20.53 -4.54
CA ASP A 54 -6.95 -20.26 -5.52
C ASP A 54 -8.34 -20.58 -4.96
N ASP A 55 -8.43 -21.58 -4.09
CA ASP A 55 -9.68 -22.09 -3.51
C ASP A 55 -10.35 -21.07 -2.58
N VAL A 56 -11.66 -20.90 -2.78
CA VAL A 56 -12.55 -20.08 -1.95
C VAL A 56 -13.36 -21.01 -1.04
N PRO A 57 -13.45 -20.75 0.28
CA PRO A 57 -12.90 -19.61 1.00
C PRO A 57 -11.40 -19.73 1.30
N ARG A 58 -10.65 -18.64 1.09
CA ARG A 58 -9.22 -18.56 1.47
C ARG A 58 -9.07 -18.41 2.98
N PRO A 59 -8.06 -19.04 3.60
CA PRO A 59 -7.74 -18.77 5.00
C PRO A 59 -7.27 -17.32 5.21
N GLU A 60 -7.76 -16.64 6.24
CA GLU A 60 -7.41 -15.24 6.57
C GLU A 60 -5.90 -15.02 6.70
N TYR A 61 -5.17 -15.99 7.26
CA TYR A 61 -3.71 -15.88 7.48
C TYR A 61 -2.90 -15.79 6.18
N THR A 62 -3.50 -16.10 5.03
CA THR A 62 -2.88 -15.98 3.70
C THR A 62 -2.89 -14.55 3.17
N PHE A 63 -3.58 -13.61 3.84
CA PHE A 63 -3.57 -12.22 3.46
C PHE A 63 -2.15 -11.64 3.57
N PRO A 64 -1.58 -11.09 2.48
CA PRO A 64 -0.14 -10.81 2.39
C PRO A 64 0.27 -9.49 3.06
N PHE A 65 -0.68 -8.71 3.59
CA PHE A 65 -0.41 -7.37 4.11
C PHE A 65 -0.78 -7.23 5.58
N THR A 66 0.03 -6.50 6.34
CA THR A 66 -0.25 -6.12 7.73
C THR A 66 -0.07 -4.61 7.89
N PRO A 67 -1.07 -3.87 8.42
CA PRO A 67 -0.93 -2.43 8.60
C PRO A 67 0.17 -2.09 9.61
N ASN A 68 1.07 -1.18 9.25
CA ASN A 68 2.12 -0.71 10.16
C ASN A 68 1.70 0.59 10.86
N ARG A 69 0.84 0.46 11.89
CA ARG A 69 0.26 1.59 12.62
C ARG A 69 1.30 2.47 13.31
N THR A 70 2.41 1.88 13.77
CA THR A 70 3.52 2.63 14.38
C THR A 70 4.16 3.57 13.37
N VAL A 71 4.52 3.05 12.18
CA VAL A 71 5.10 3.87 11.11
C VAL A 71 4.08 4.90 10.61
N ASP A 72 2.80 4.55 10.51
CA ASP A 72 1.73 5.49 10.12
C ASP A 72 1.64 6.69 11.08
N CYS A 73 1.65 6.41 12.39
CA CYS A 73 1.60 7.45 13.42
C CYS A 73 2.83 8.37 13.37
N VAL A 74 4.03 7.78 13.25
CA VAL A 74 5.29 8.54 13.18
C VAL A 74 5.31 9.44 11.93
N ILE A 75 4.94 8.90 10.76
CA ILE A 75 4.87 9.68 9.52
C ILE A 75 3.88 10.84 9.68
N LYS A 76 2.65 10.56 10.12
CA LYS A 76 1.61 11.60 10.26
C LYS A 76 2.03 12.70 11.24
N ASN A 77 2.70 12.35 12.34
CA ASN A 77 3.23 13.33 13.28
C ASN A 77 4.34 14.20 12.63
N MET A 78 5.29 13.57 11.93
CA MET A 78 6.33 14.30 11.18
C MET A 78 5.73 15.24 10.14
N LEU A 79 4.74 14.79 9.38
CA LEU A 79 4.06 15.62 8.37
C LEU A 79 3.27 16.78 8.99
N THR A 80 2.66 16.57 10.16
CA THR A 80 1.97 17.63 10.90
C THR A 80 2.94 18.72 11.34
N ASN A 81 4.09 18.32 11.89
CA ASN A 81 5.14 19.25 12.30
C ASN A 81 5.73 19.97 11.10
N LEU A 82 5.99 19.26 10.00
CA LEU A 82 6.46 19.85 8.75
C LEU A 82 5.46 20.88 8.20
N GLY A 83 4.16 20.59 8.25
CA GLY A 83 3.12 21.53 7.83
C GLY A 83 3.16 22.83 8.63
N ARG A 84 3.30 22.73 9.97
CA ARG A 84 3.44 23.91 10.86
C ARG A 84 4.71 24.70 10.55
N ASP A 85 5.83 24.02 10.36
CA ASP A 85 7.11 24.67 10.07
C ASP A 85 7.05 25.45 8.75
N VAL A 86 6.47 24.83 7.72
CA VAL A 86 6.28 25.44 6.39
C VAL A 86 5.34 26.64 6.43
N GLU A 87 4.27 26.58 7.24
CA GLU A 87 3.34 27.70 7.42
C GLU A 87 3.96 28.86 8.21
N ALA A 88 4.86 28.57 9.15
CA ALA A 88 5.45 29.58 10.04
C ALA A 88 6.59 30.39 9.41
N LYS A 89 7.27 29.91 8.35
CA LYS A 89 8.44 30.60 7.76
C LYS A 89 8.16 31.14 6.36
N GLN A 90 8.52 32.40 6.14
CA GLN A 90 8.29 33.12 4.88
C GLN A 90 9.28 32.78 3.75
N ASN A 91 10.43 32.15 4.06
CA ASN A 91 11.46 31.79 3.08
C ASN A 91 11.76 30.29 3.10
N PHE A 92 11.04 29.54 2.28
CA PHE A 92 11.37 28.13 2.03
C PHE A 92 11.71 27.89 0.57
N ALA A 93 12.47 26.82 0.34
CA ALA A 93 12.70 26.26 -0.98
C ALA A 93 11.37 25.80 -1.63
N ILE A 94 11.37 25.72 -2.97
CA ILE A 94 10.21 25.42 -3.83
C ILE A 94 9.40 24.21 -3.34
N TRP A 95 10.07 23.16 -2.82
CA TRP A 95 9.41 21.95 -2.31
C TRP A 95 8.44 22.20 -1.15
N ALA A 96 8.72 23.20 -0.30
CA ALA A 96 7.83 23.53 0.82
C ALA A 96 6.55 24.21 0.33
N THR A 97 6.64 24.99 -0.74
CA THR A 97 5.47 25.58 -1.42
C THR A 97 4.53 24.51 -1.97
N ASP A 98 5.06 23.37 -2.42
CA ASP A 98 4.25 22.24 -2.85
C ASP A 98 3.69 21.41 -1.69
N TRP A 99 4.28 21.52 -0.50
CA TRP A 99 3.84 20.84 0.72
C TRP A 99 2.87 21.66 1.60
N LYS A 100 2.83 22.98 1.42
CA LYS A 100 1.91 23.87 2.16
C LYS A 100 0.45 23.48 1.95
N SER A 101 -0.45 24.03 2.78
CA SER A 101 -1.88 23.82 2.60
C SER A 101 -2.33 24.14 1.16
N GLY A 102 -3.00 23.18 0.51
CA GLY A 102 -3.44 23.29 -0.88
C GLY A 102 -2.36 23.00 -1.94
N GLY A 103 -1.10 22.78 -1.54
CA GLY A 103 0.00 22.41 -2.41
C GLY A 103 -0.15 21.01 -3.03
N ASN A 104 0.44 20.82 -4.21
CA ASN A 104 0.23 19.62 -5.01
C ASN A 104 0.81 18.37 -4.36
N ALA A 105 1.99 18.45 -3.73
CA ALA A 105 2.62 17.30 -3.09
C ALA A 105 1.83 16.83 -1.86
N ARG A 106 1.26 17.75 -1.08
CA ARG A 106 0.39 17.41 0.05
C ARG A 106 -0.91 16.76 -0.41
N LYS A 107 -1.59 17.34 -1.40
CA LYS A 107 -2.80 16.77 -1.99
C LYS A 107 -2.56 15.37 -2.58
N ASP A 108 -1.42 15.18 -3.25
CA ASP A 108 -1.02 13.88 -3.78
C ASP A 108 -0.80 12.84 -2.67
N TRP A 109 -0.13 13.23 -1.57
CA TRP A 109 0.06 12.37 -0.42
C TRP A 109 -1.27 11.99 0.25
N GLU A 110 -2.15 12.96 0.48
CA GLU A 110 -3.48 12.75 1.09
C GLU A 110 -4.35 11.83 0.22
N ARG A 111 -4.29 11.99 -1.11
CA ARG A 111 -4.95 11.10 -2.06
C ARG A 111 -4.40 9.67 -1.94
N LYS A 112 -3.08 9.49 -1.99
CA LYS A 112 -2.44 8.18 -1.83
C LYS A 112 -2.72 7.51 -0.49
N ASP A 113 -2.85 8.28 0.60
CA ASP A 113 -3.21 7.73 1.91
C ASP A 113 -4.63 7.17 1.91
N ARG A 114 -5.57 7.93 1.34
CA ARG A 114 -6.99 7.56 1.23
C ARG A 114 -7.17 6.35 0.31
N ASP A 115 -6.73 6.46 -0.93
CA ASP A 115 -6.90 5.41 -1.95
C ASP A 115 -6.25 4.10 -1.48
N GLY A 116 -5.05 4.20 -0.90
CA GLY A 116 -4.35 3.05 -0.34
C GLY A 116 -5.07 2.40 0.83
N ARG A 117 -5.69 3.19 1.71
CA ARG A 117 -6.48 2.69 2.84
C ARG A 117 -7.77 2.03 2.38
N ASP A 118 -8.49 2.68 1.47
CA ASP A 118 -9.76 2.18 0.94
C ASP A 118 -9.55 0.84 0.22
N LEU A 119 -8.52 0.74 -0.62
CA LEU A 119 -8.20 -0.48 -1.35
C LEU A 119 -7.74 -1.61 -0.40
N MET A 120 -6.88 -1.29 0.58
CA MET A 120 -6.44 -2.29 1.57
C MET A 120 -7.60 -2.80 2.43
N ASN A 121 -8.51 -1.93 2.87
CA ASN A 121 -9.70 -2.33 3.63
C ASN A 121 -10.60 -3.23 2.77
N ARG A 122 -10.90 -2.82 1.54
CA ARG A 122 -11.71 -3.62 0.60
C ARG A 122 -11.11 -5.01 0.36
N LEU A 123 -9.79 -5.09 0.20
CA LEU A 123 -9.08 -6.36 0.05
C LEU A 123 -9.14 -7.20 1.32
N THR A 124 -8.90 -6.61 2.48
CA THR A 124 -8.92 -7.31 3.77
C THR A 124 -10.32 -7.88 4.05
N ASP A 125 -11.37 -7.07 3.86
CA ASP A 125 -12.76 -7.44 4.17
C ASP A 125 -13.29 -8.56 3.27
N ARG A 126 -12.74 -8.68 2.05
CA ARG A 126 -13.25 -9.63 1.04
C ARG A 126 -12.26 -10.73 0.70
N TRP A 127 -11.06 -10.74 1.27
CA TRP A 127 -9.95 -11.63 0.87
C TRP A 127 -10.37 -13.11 0.77
N MET A 128 -11.11 -13.58 1.78
CA MET A 128 -11.54 -14.97 1.88
C MET A 128 -12.42 -15.38 0.69
N ASP A 129 -13.28 -14.49 0.21
CA ASP A 129 -14.35 -14.81 -0.75
C ASP A 129 -14.12 -14.24 -2.15
N MET A 130 -13.07 -13.44 -2.33
CA MET A 130 -12.76 -12.84 -3.63
C MET A 130 -12.48 -13.90 -4.70
N LYS A 131 -12.97 -13.65 -5.91
CA LYS A 131 -12.74 -14.52 -7.06
C LYS A 131 -11.67 -13.94 -7.99
N SER A 132 -11.11 -14.77 -8.86
CA SER A 132 -10.02 -14.38 -9.77
C SER A 132 -10.35 -13.17 -10.65
N HIS A 133 -11.59 -13.03 -11.12
CA HIS A 133 -12.02 -11.86 -11.89
C HIS A 133 -12.01 -10.56 -11.08
N GLU A 134 -12.21 -10.63 -9.77
CA GLU A 134 -12.14 -9.47 -8.87
C GLU A 134 -10.68 -9.06 -8.65
N PHE A 135 -9.75 -10.02 -8.55
CA PHE A 135 -8.32 -9.71 -8.55
C PHE A 135 -7.87 -9.07 -9.86
N ILE A 136 -8.37 -9.55 -11.00
CA ILE A 136 -8.10 -8.93 -12.30
C ILE A 136 -8.63 -7.49 -12.35
N ALA A 137 -9.84 -7.24 -11.85
CA ALA A 137 -10.41 -5.90 -11.78
C ALA A 137 -9.52 -4.95 -10.95
N ILE A 138 -8.99 -5.41 -9.82
CA ILE A 138 -8.05 -4.64 -9.00
C ILE A 138 -6.73 -4.40 -9.74
N LYS A 139 -6.19 -5.39 -10.45
CA LYS A 139 -4.99 -5.22 -11.27
C LYS A 139 -5.17 -4.12 -12.32
N VAL A 140 -6.34 -4.07 -12.98
CA VAL A 140 -6.69 -3.01 -13.93
C VAL A 140 -6.78 -1.64 -13.23
N GLU A 141 -7.45 -1.55 -12.10
CA GLU A 141 -7.55 -0.32 -11.29
C GLU A 141 -6.16 0.21 -10.86
N LEU A 142 -5.23 -0.70 -10.56
CA LEU A 142 -3.86 -0.38 -10.18
C LEU A 142 -2.95 -0.01 -11.35
N GLU A 143 -3.41 -0.16 -12.60
CA GLU A 143 -2.66 0.09 -13.82
C GLU A 143 -1.35 -0.76 -13.91
N VAL A 144 -1.40 -2.01 -13.44
CA VAL A 144 -0.27 -2.97 -13.46
C VAL A 144 -0.64 -4.28 -14.13
#